data_AF-A0A924B5S1-F1
#
_entry.id   AF-A0A924B5S1-F1
#
_cell.length_a   1.000
_cell.length_b   1.000
_cell.length_c   1.000
_cell.angle_alpha   90.00
_cell.angle_beta   90.00
_cell.angle_gamma   90.00
#
_symmetry.space_group_name_H-M   'P 1'
#
loop_
_entity.id
_entity.type
_entity.pdbx_description
1 polymer ?
#
loop_
_entity_poly.entity_id
_entity_poly.type
_entity_poly.pdbx_seq_one_letter_code
_entity_poly.pdbx_strand_id
1 'polypeptide(L)'
;SIAPTITKVTMPGQVTRGRRLTVTLRATDNVRGALMVRFATENGRWGTWQRLTGRAAVTLSAGRGWKGIFTQVRDSAGNHSKPWFQTVFAAPAGASWARGTAAVDRIAGTRRADYIDASQYDGKVDSITCGSGTDYVLLQAGDVAARDCEYVARLITPKF
;
A
#
# COMPACT_ATOMS: atom_id res chain seq x y z
N SER A 1 5.17 -5.35 -29.51
CA SER A 1 5.45 -5.88 -28.16
C SER A 1 4.22 -5.61 -27.30
N ILE A 2 3.88 -6.52 -26.38
CA ILE A 2 2.75 -6.38 -25.45
C ILE A 2 3.30 -5.83 -24.14
N ALA A 3 2.48 -5.09 -23.38
CA ALA A 3 2.90 -4.61 -22.07
C ALA A 3 3.43 -5.74 -21.16
N PRO A 4 4.53 -5.49 -20.43
CA PRO A 4 5.06 -6.47 -19.49
C PRO A 4 4.08 -6.71 -18.34
N THR A 5 4.16 -7.88 -17.74
CA THR A 5 3.35 -8.26 -16.57
C THR A 5 4.21 -8.33 -15.33
N ILE A 6 3.80 -7.64 -14.27
CA ILE A 6 4.38 -7.82 -12.94
C ILE A 6 3.89 -9.16 -12.39
N THR A 7 4.81 -10.09 -12.13
CA THR A 7 4.48 -11.45 -11.66
C THR A 7 4.65 -11.63 -10.17
N LYS A 8 5.52 -10.81 -9.54
CA LYS A 8 5.69 -10.82 -8.08
C LYS A 8 6.20 -9.47 -7.61
N VAL A 9 5.63 -8.98 -6.52
CA VAL A 9 6.19 -7.88 -5.72
C VAL A 9 6.25 -8.35 -4.27
N THR A 10 7.34 -8.04 -3.58
CA THR A 10 7.53 -8.32 -2.16
C THR A 10 8.15 -7.10 -1.52
N MET A 11 7.39 -6.45 -0.63
CA MET A 11 7.86 -5.36 0.21
C MET A 11 8.11 -5.90 1.62
N PRO A 12 8.78 -5.16 2.52
CA PRO A 12 8.68 -5.43 3.95
C PRO A 12 7.20 -5.61 4.35
N GLY A 13 6.94 -6.36 5.42
CA GLY A 13 5.58 -6.62 5.90
C GLY A 13 4.76 -5.34 6.10
N GLN A 14 3.50 -5.46 6.49
CA GLN A 14 2.56 -4.32 6.60
C GLN A 14 3.04 -3.15 7.49
N VAL A 15 4.18 -3.28 8.19
CA VAL A 15 4.71 -2.31 9.14
C VAL A 15 6.17 -2.00 8.83
N THR A 16 6.52 -0.72 8.88
CA THR A 16 7.91 -0.25 8.85
C THR A 16 8.17 0.82 9.92
N ARG A 17 9.37 0.82 10.48
CA ARG A 17 9.89 1.90 11.33
C ARG A 17 10.76 2.90 10.57
N GLY A 18 11.18 2.55 9.36
CA GLY A 18 12.06 3.34 8.51
C GLY A 18 11.34 3.90 7.29
N ARG A 19 11.88 5.00 6.75
CA ARG A 19 11.37 5.65 5.53
C ARG A 19 11.82 4.96 4.24
N ARG A 20 12.89 4.17 4.29
CA ARG A 20 13.45 3.47 3.13
C ARG A 20 13.06 2.01 3.18
N LEU A 21 12.37 1.54 2.15
CA LEU A 21 11.97 0.15 1.98
C LEU A 21 12.75 -0.49 0.84
N THR A 22 13.04 -1.77 0.99
CA THR A 22 13.56 -2.59 -0.10
C THR A 22 12.41 -3.38 -0.72
N VAL A 23 12.14 -3.13 -1.99
CA VAL A 23 11.14 -3.84 -2.77
C VAL A 23 11.84 -4.87 -3.64
N THR A 24 11.46 -6.14 -3.52
CA THR A 24 11.85 -7.19 -4.46
C THR A 24 10.74 -7.37 -5.48
N LEU A 25 11.08 -7.46 -6.75
CA LEU A 25 10.07 -7.57 -7.80
C LEU A 25 10.53 -8.46 -8.97
N ARG A 26 9.56 -9.09 -9.62
CA ARG A 26 9.72 -9.86 -10.85
C ARG A 26 8.65 -9.45 -11.85
N ALA A 27 9.04 -9.42 -13.12
CA ALA A 27 8.15 -9.17 -14.23
C ALA A 27 8.57 -10.01 -15.43
N THR A 28 7.62 -10.28 -16.32
CA THR A 28 7.83 -11.00 -17.57
C THR A 28 7.32 -10.16 -18.74
N ASP A 29 7.87 -10.42 -19.92
CA ASP A 29 7.50 -9.77 -21.18
C ASP A 29 7.54 -10.82 -22.29
N ASN A 30 6.77 -10.61 -23.36
CA ASN A 30 6.71 -11.49 -24.52
C ASN A 30 7.91 -11.30 -25.47
N VAL A 31 8.69 -10.23 -25.28
CA VAL A 31 9.90 -9.95 -26.03
C VAL A 31 11.11 -9.93 -25.10
N ARG A 32 12.27 -10.35 -25.62
CA ARG A 32 13.53 -10.24 -24.89
C ARG A 32 13.95 -8.78 -24.85
N GLY A 33 14.21 -8.24 -23.66
CA GLY A 33 14.61 -6.86 -23.50
C GLY A 33 14.86 -6.49 -22.05
N ALA A 34 15.52 -5.36 -21.85
CA ALA A 34 15.67 -4.77 -20.53
C ALA A 34 14.35 -4.13 -20.11
N LEU A 35 13.76 -4.65 -19.03
CA LEU A 35 12.62 -4.00 -18.40
C LEU A 35 13.09 -2.84 -17.53
N MET A 36 12.27 -1.79 -17.49
CA MET A 36 12.45 -0.66 -16.59
C MET A 36 11.32 -0.66 -15.56
N VAL A 37 11.59 -0.21 -14.35
CA VAL A 37 10.62 -0.06 -13.26
C VAL A 37 10.58 1.39 -12.79
N ARG A 38 9.42 1.85 -12.34
CA ARG A 38 9.26 3.08 -11.57
C ARG A 38 8.31 2.87 -10.41
N PHE A 39 8.40 3.76 -9.44
CA PHE A 39 7.57 3.74 -8.24
C PHE A 39 6.90 5.10 -8.04
N ALA A 40 5.70 5.08 -7.45
CA ALA A 40 5.06 6.26 -6.86
C ALA A 40 4.66 5.92 -5.43
N THR A 41 4.56 6.93 -4.57
CA THR A 41 3.96 6.76 -3.24
C THR A 41 2.50 7.25 -3.26
N GLU A 42 1.85 7.36 -2.10
CA GLU A 42 0.48 7.88 -1.96
C GLU A 42 0.31 9.34 -2.45
N ASN A 43 1.38 10.05 -2.78
CA ASN A 43 1.30 11.37 -3.40
C ASN A 43 1.00 11.32 -4.92
N GLY A 44 0.91 10.12 -5.51
CA GLY A 44 0.62 9.91 -6.93
C GLY A 44 1.73 10.34 -7.89
N ARG A 45 2.89 10.80 -7.39
CA ARG A 45 4.00 11.26 -8.21
C ARG A 45 4.93 10.10 -8.57
N TRP A 46 4.93 9.75 -9.84
CA TRP A 46 5.84 8.74 -10.39
C TRP A 46 7.29 9.26 -10.39
N GLY A 47 8.19 8.44 -9.85
CA GLY A 47 9.64 8.64 -9.98
C GLY A 47 10.16 8.31 -11.38
N THR A 48 11.47 8.47 -11.55
CA THR A 48 12.18 8.14 -12.79
C THR A 48 12.19 6.64 -13.04
N TRP A 49 12.15 6.26 -14.31
CA TRP A 49 12.37 4.88 -14.74
C TRP A 49 13.80 4.45 -14.47
N GLN A 50 13.99 3.30 -13.83
CA GLN A 50 15.28 2.67 -13.58
C GLN A 50 15.28 1.24 -14.10
N ARG A 51 16.45 0.67 -14.36
CA ARG A 51 16.55 -0.72 -14.85
C ARG A 51 16.01 -1.69 -13.80
N LEU A 52 15.22 -2.67 -14.23
CA LEU A 52 14.76 -3.75 -13.39
C LEU A 52 15.91 -4.72 -13.09
N THR A 53 16.41 -4.71 -11.85
CA THR A 53 17.47 -5.61 -11.35
C THR A 53 16.96 -6.65 -10.34
N GLY A 54 15.64 -6.65 -10.08
CA GLY A 54 14.97 -7.53 -9.12
C GLY A 54 14.84 -6.96 -7.71
N ARG A 55 15.60 -5.91 -7.36
CA ARG A 55 15.45 -5.17 -6.09
C ARG A 55 15.55 -3.67 -6.33
N ALA A 56 14.73 -2.88 -5.64
CA ALA A 56 14.77 -1.43 -5.68
C ALA A 56 14.52 -0.82 -4.30
N ALA A 57 15.15 0.32 -4.02
CA ALA A 57 14.87 1.10 -2.83
C ALA A 57 13.76 2.11 -3.11
N VAL A 58 12.73 2.13 -2.26
CA VAL A 58 11.63 3.10 -2.30
C VAL A 58 11.67 3.93 -1.03
N THR A 59 11.51 5.25 -1.16
CA THR A 59 11.47 6.16 0.00
C THR A 59 10.04 6.66 0.19
N LEU A 60 9.48 6.41 1.37
CA LEU A 60 8.13 6.86 1.74
C LEU A 60 8.08 8.37 1.97
N SER A 61 6.88 8.96 1.88
CA SER A 61 6.67 10.35 2.30
C SER A 61 6.91 10.51 3.80
N ALA A 62 7.18 11.76 4.23
CA ALA A 62 7.41 12.08 5.64
C ALA A 62 6.19 11.77 6.52
N GLY A 63 6.43 11.65 7.83
CA GLY A 63 5.39 11.39 8.81
C GLY A 63 4.97 9.92 8.91
N ARG A 64 4.19 9.65 9.94
CA ARG A 64 3.63 8.33 10.28
C ARG A 64 2.30 8.11 9.57
N GLY A 65 1.77 6.90 9.69
CA GLY A 65 0.46 6.55 9.13
C GLY A 65 0.55 5.57 7.96
N TRP A 66 -0.60 5.25 7.39
CA TRP A 66 -0.71 4.41 6.20
C TRP A 66 -0.11 5.11 4.99
N LYS A 67 0.77 4.39 4.29
CA LYS A 67 1.43 4.79 3.05
C LYS A 67 1.04 3.84 1.94
N GLY A 68 1.08 4.33 0.71
CA GLY A 68 0.79 3.55 -0.49
C GLY A 68 2.00 3.49 -1.38
N ILE A 69 2.28 2.34 -1.99
CA ILE A 69 3.33 2.19 -3.00
C ILE A 69 2.72 1.64 -4.27
N PHE A 70 2.91 2.37 -5.35
CA PHE A 70 2.61 1.92 -6.70
C PHE A 70 3.90 1.48 -7.38
N THR A 71 3.87 0.35 -8.08
CA THR A 71 4.97 -0.17 -8.90
C THR A 71 4.47 -0.34 -10.32
N GLN A 72 5.24 0.12 -11.30
CA GLN A 72 4.93 -0.09 -12.72
C GLN A 72 6.19 -0.49 -13.47
N VAL A 73 6.03 -1.40 -14.42
CA VAL A 73 7.11 -1.89 -15.29
C VAL A 73 6.82 -1.46 -16.73
N ARG A 74 7.87 -1.16 -17.50
CA ARG A 74 7.79 -0.94 -18.94
C ARG A 74 8.83 -1.75 -19.69
N ASP A 75 8.51 -2.05 -20.94
CA ASP A 75 9.44 -2.63 -21.90
C ASP A 75 10.24 -1.55 -22.66
N SER A 76 11.08 -2.00 -23.60
CA SER A 76 11.87 -1.11 -24.47
C SER A 76 11.05 -0.44 -25.58
N ALA A 77 9.84 -0.94 -25.88
CA ALA A 77 8.91 -0.35 -26.83
C ALA A 77 8.04 0.76 -26.19
N GLY A 78 8.13 0.93 -24.87
CA GLY A 78 7.38 1.94 -24.12
C GLY A 78 6.01 1.47 -23.63
N ASN A 79 5.66 0.18 -23.75
CA ASN A 79 4.40 -0.31 -23.19
C ASN A 79 4.50 -0.44 -21.67
N HIS A 80 3.44 -0.04 -20.97
CA HIS A 80 3.41 -0.02 -19.51
C HIS A 80 2.52 -1.13 -18.95
N SER A 81 2.99 -1.80 -17.89
CA SER A 81 2.18 -2.73 -17.12
C SER A 81 1.01 -2.02 -16.43
N LYS A 82 -0.01 -2.78 -16.04
CA LYS A 82 -0.92 -2.33 -14.98
C LYS A 82 -0.10 -2.05 -13.71
N PRO A 83 -0.36 -0.95 -12.99
CA PRO A 83 0.31 -0.70 -11.72
C PRO A 83 -0.04 -1.75 -10.68
N TRP A 84 0.97 -2.20 -9.94
CA TRP A 84 0.79 -2.98 -8.72
C TRP A 84 0.73 -2.03 -7.53
N PHE A 85 -0.25 -2.22 -6.63
CA PHE A 85 -0.41 -1.40 -5.42
C PHE A 85 -0.21 -2.24 -4.15
N GLN A 86 0.44 -1.65 -3.15
CA GLN A 86 0.54 -2.22 -1.81
C GLN A 86 0.59 -1.12 -0.76
N THR A 87 -0.11 -1.34 0.36
CA THR A 87 -0.06 -0.47 1.54
C THR A 87 1.04 -0.90 2.50
N VAL A 88 1.57 0.08 3.23
CA VAL A 88 2.51 -0.13 4.33
C VAL A 88 2.25 0.91 5.41
N PHE A 89 2.27 0.50 6.66
CA PHE A 89 2.12 1.40 7.80
C PHE A 89 3.48 1.90 8.29
N ALA A 90 3.68 3.22 8.26
CA ALA A 90 4.83 3.87 8.86
C ALA A 90 4.57 4.09 10.36
N ALA A 91 5.13 3.21 11.19
CA ALA A 91 4.74 3.07 12.60
C ALA A 91 5.43 4.00 13.59
N PRO A 92 4.73 4.41 14.67
CA PRO A 92 5.34 4.72 15.96
C PRO A 92 6.07 3.53 16.58
N ALA A 93 6.99 3.80 17.52
CA ALA A 93 7.43 2.76 18.44
C ALA A 93 6.26 2.35 19.38
N GLY A 94 6.07 1.06 19.63
CA GLY A 94 5.08 0.56 20.62
C GLY A 94 3.64 0.36 20.12
N ALA A 95 3.43 0.22 18.81
CA ALA A 95 2.12 0.12 18.17
C ALA A 95 1.31 -1.18 18.47
N SER A 96 0.02 -1.10 18.85
CA SER A 96 -0.94 -2.22 19.04
C SER A 96 -1.82 -2.47 17.81
N TRP A 97 -1.85 -3.71 17.28
CA TRP A 97 -2.41 -4.00 15.95
C TRP A 97 -3.78 -4.69 15.98
N ALA A 98 -4.71 -4.19 15.16
CA ALA A 98 -5.95 -4.86 14.81
C ALA A 98 -6.09 -4.96 13.28
N ARG A 99 -6.50 -6.13 12.78
CA ARG A 99 -6.73 -6.37 11.35
C ARG A 99 -8.14 -6.91 11.17
N GLY A 100 -8.88 -6.34 10.21
CA GLY A 100 -10.14 -6.92 9.74
C GLY A 100 -9.93 -8.29 9.11
N THR A 101 -11.02 -8.92 8.71
CA THR A 101 -11.12 -10.21 8.03
C THR A 101 -11.78 -10.02 6.66
N ALA A 102 -12.08 -11.11 5.95
CA ALA A 102 -12.79 -11.07 4.67
C ALA A 102 -14.33 -11.11 4.84
N ALA A 103 -14.80 -10.77 6.04
CA ALA A 103 -16.21 -10.74 6.41
C ALA A 103 -16.55 -9.34 6.92
N VAL A 104 -17.85 -9.02 6.99
CA VAL A 104 -18.28 -7.77 7.63
C VAL A 104 -17.81 -7.74 9.08
N ASP A 105 -16.96 -6.78 9.41
CA ASP A 105 -16.39 -6.65 10.73
C ASP A 105 -16.99 -5.49 11.53
N ARG A 106 -17.07 -5.72 12.85
CA ARG A 106 -17.14 -4.65 13.85
C ARG A 106 -15.81 -4.59 14.57
N ILE A 107 -14.98 -3.62 14.23
CA ILE A 107 -13.65 -3.48 14.84
C ILE A 107 -13.72 -2.40 15.90
N ALA A 108 -13.42 -2.78 17.15
CA ALA A 108 -13.30 -1.86 18.26
C ALA A 108 -11.82 -1.70 18.65
N GLY A 109 -11.35 -0.46 18.68
CA GLY A 109 -10.09 -0.07 19.28
C GLY A 109 -10.10 -0.20 20.80
N THR A 110 -9.00 0.18 21.40
CA THR A 110 -8.69 0.08 22.82
C THR A 110 -8.59 1.49 23.45
N ARG A 111 -7.89 1.60 24.58
CA ARG A 111 -7.54 2.89 25.19
C ARG A 111 -6.14 3.39 24.78
N ARG A 112 -5.51 2.73 23.81
CA ARG A 112 -4.17 3.02 23.33
C ARG A 112 -4.28 3.39 21.85
N ALA A 113 -3.20 3.94 21.30
CA ALA A 113 -3.08 4.10 19.85
C ALA A 113 -3.23 2.76 19.14
N ASP A 114 -4.30 2.64 18.35
CA ASP A 114 -4.61 1.47 17.56
C ASP A 114 -4.26 1.68 16.09
N TYR A 115 -3.84 0.58 15.46
CA TYR A 115 -3.59 0.52 14.03
C TYR A 115 -4.56 -0.49 13.45
N ILE A 116 -5.57 0.02 12.76
CA ILE A 116 -6.69 -0.76 12.26
C ILE A 116 -6.59 -0.84 10.75
N ASP A 117 -6.40 -2.04 10.23
CA ASP A 117 -6.44 -2.33 8.80
C ASP A 117 -7.73 -3.08 8.44
N ALA A 118 -8.75 -2.36 7.98
CA ALA A 118 -10.01 -2.90 7.46
C ALA A 118 -10.02 -2.95 5.92
N SER A 119 -8.84 -2.88 5.29
CA SER A 119 -8.73 -2.59 3.87
C SER A 119 -8.70 -3.84 3.00
N GLN A 120 -9.33 -4.93 3.43
CA GLN A 120 -9.15 -6.26 2.82
C GLN A 120 -9.58 -6.37 1.36
N TYR A 121 -10.17 -5.31 0.78
CA TYR A 121 -10.61 -5.25 -0.62
C TYR A 121 -11.61 -6.34 -0.98
N ASP A 122 -12.38 -6.80 0.00
CA ASP A 122 -13.40 -7.83 -0.17
C ASP A 122 -14.76 -7.23 -0.60
N GLY A 123 -14.85 -5.90 -0.66
CA GLY A 123 -16.07 -5.17 -1.02
C GLY A 123 -17.17 -5.26 0.04
N LYS A 124 -16.83 -5.72 1.25
CA LYS A 124 -17.71 -5.68 2.41
C LYS A 124 -17.60 -4.31 3.07
N VAL A 125 -18.65 -3.96 3.81
CA VAL A 125 -18.74 -2.68 4.49
C VAL A 125 -18.46 -2.93 5.96
N ASP A 126 -17.30 -2.49 6.42
CA ASP A 126 -16.89 -2.64 7.81
C ASP A 126 -17.28 -1.42 8.64
N SER A 127 -17.46 -1.64 9.95
CA SER A 127 -17.72 -0.57 10.91
C SER A 127 -16.63 -0.53 11.99
N ILE A 128 -15.99 0.63 12.11
CA ILE A 128 -14.83 0.83 12.98
C ILE A 128 -15.18 1.83 14.08
N THR A 129 -14.89 1.48 15.33
CA THR A 129 -14.91 2.38 16.49
C THR A 129 -13.51 2.43 17.09
N CYS A 130 -12.92 3.61 17.25
CA CYS A 130 -11.51 3.72 17.63
C CYS A 130 -11.29 3.83 19.15
N GLY A 131 -12.24 4.40 19.89
CA GLY A 131 -12.12 4.57 21.33
C GLY A 131 -11.28 5.80 21.68
N SER A 132 -10.24 5.63 22.49
CA SER A 132 -9.40 6.73 22.95
C SER A 132 -7.95 6.42 22.67
N GLY A 133 -7.19 7.38 22.15
CA GLY A 133 -5.82 7.12 21.77
C GLY A 133 -5.41 8.03 20.64
N THR A 134 -4.62 7.50 19.72
CA THR A 134 -4.31 8.17 18.47
C THR A 134 -4.34 7.09 17.41
N ASP A 135 -5.44 7.04 16.69
CA ASP A 135 -5.83 5.84 15.96
C ASP A 135 -5.63 6.04 14.47
N TYR A 136 -5.01 5.04 13.85
CA TYR A 136 -4.68 5.05 12.43
C TYR A 136 -5.46 3.95 11.73
N VAL A 137 -6.46 4.34 10.97
CA VAL A 137 -7.38 3.42 10.31
C VAL A 137 -7.16 3.43 8.81
N LEU A 138 -7.00 2.26 8.21
CA LEU A 138 -7.06 2.09 6.76
C LEU A 138 -8.36 1.40 6.39
N LEU A 139 -9.11 2.04 5.51
CA LEU A 139 -10.43 1.59 5.07
C LEU A 139 -10.44 1.32 3.58
N GLN A 140 -11.25 0.36 3.15
CA GLN A 140 -11.67 0.24 1.76
C GLN A 140 -12.84 1.16 1.44
N ALA A 141 -13.27 1.15 0.17
CA ALA A 141 -14.44 1.91 -0.27
C ALA A 141 -15.71 1.27 0.30
N GLY A 142 -16.48 2.05 1.07
CA GLY A 142 -17.72 1.60 1.70
C GLY A 142 -17.65 1.57 3.23
N ASP A 143 -16.49 1.29 3.81
CA ASP A 143 -16.36 1.20 5.28
C ASP A 143 -16.66 2.51 5.98
N VAL A 144 -17.14 2.39 7.21
CA VAL A 144 -17.49 3.52 8.07
C VAL A 144 -16.61 3.51 9.30
N ALA A 145 -15.86 4.60 9.50
CA ALA A 145 -15.19 4.87 10.78
C ALA A 145 -16.03 5.82 11.61
N ALA A 146 -16.09 5.55 12.92
CA ALA A 146 -16.65 6.45 13.90
C ALA A 146 -15.83 7.75 13.97
N ARG A 147 -16.47 8.79 14.51
CA ARG A 147 -15.88 10.15 14.59
C ARG A 147 -14.71 10.25 15.57
N ASP A 148 -14.55 9.25 16.43
CA ASP A 148 -13.45 9.14 17.38
C ASP A 148 -12.15 8.65 16.74
N CYS A 149 -12.15 8.23 15.48
CA CYS A 149 -10.95 7.84 14.74
C CYS A 149 -10.19 9.07 14.21
N GLU A 150 -8.94 9.29 14.62
CA GLU A 150 -8.18 10.52 14.28
C GLU A 150 -7.58 10.50 12.87
N TYR A 151 -6.88 9.42 12.49
CA TYR A 151 -6.16 9.34 11.22
C TYR A 151 -6.75 8.26 10.30
N VAL A 152 -7.77 8.65 9.53
CA VAL A 152 -8.47 7.75 8.60
C VAL A 152 -7.91 7.90 7.19
N ALA A 153 -7.26 6.85 6.68
CA ALA A 153 -6.88 6.69 5.29
C ALA A 153 -7.90 5.82 4.56
N ARG A 154 -8.25 6.20 3.33
CA ARG A 154 -9.18 5.44 2.48
C ARG A 154 -8.49 5.00 1.20
N LEU A 155 -8.62 3.72 0.88
CA LEU A 155 -8.15 3.18 -0.37
C LEU A 155 -9.10 3.62 -1.48
N ILE A 156 -8.54 4.37 -2.41
CA ILE A 156 -9.22 4.79 -3.62
C ILE A 156 -8.79 3.80 -4.69
N THR A 157 -9.75 3.11 -5.30
CA THR A 157 -9.47 2.32 -6.51
C THR A 157 -8.95 3.28 -7.57
N PRO A 158 -7.69 3.15 -8.01
CA PRO A 158 -7.20 4.04 -9.05
C PRO A 158 -7.95 3.71 -10.34
N LYS A 159 -8.49 4.75 -11.00
CA LYS A 159 -8.98 4.62 -12.38
C LYS A 159 -7.73 4.55 -13.27
N PHE A 160 -7.38 3.35 -13.74
CA PHE A 160 -6.32 3.14 -14.72
C PHE A 160 -6.93 2.79 -16.08
#